data_AF-Q5FI80-F1
#
_entry.id   AF-Q5FI80-F1
#
_cell.length_a   1.000
_cell.length_b   1.000
_cell.length_c   1.000
_cell.angle_alpha   90.00
_cell.angle_beta   90.00
_cell.angle_gamma   90.00
#
_symmetry.space_group_name_H-M   'P 1'
#
loop_
_entity.id
_entity.type
_entity.pdbx_description
1 polymer ?
#
loop_
_entity_poly.entity_id
_entity_poly.type
_entity_poly.pdbx_seq_one_letter_code
_entity_poly.pdbx_strand_id
1 'polypeptide(L)'
;MKKFILNLLTVFAWIYQIFCVIGIIMGIVMIGVMPFGLKNPDFRAGFESGRGIKGGSVDSYIGAIVVVLLSMIMMSVAAFLICRYARLIVKNIKQEVYFADSNLNLLKKLLISVAGYTIISIVDFIMLMTHRAWFIKNANNVLYPSGVTTGLLFLAVLYVVYLVFKYGMKVQEDADSII
;
A
#
# COMPACT_ATOMS: atom_id res chain seq x y z
N MET A 1 21.33 -19.01 -11.28
CA MET A 1 20.37 -18.74 -10.18
C MET A 1 20.05 -17.26 -9.96
N LYS A 2 21.03 -16.35 -9.79
CA LYS A 2 20.78 -14.90 -9.57
C LYS A 2 19.84 -14.25 -10.60
N LYS A 3 20.09 -14.45 -11.90
CA LYS A 3 19.24 -13.90 -12.98
C LYS A 3 17.80 -14.45 -12.97
N PHE A 4 17.63 -15.73 -12.62
CA PHE A 4 16.30 -16.36 -12.51
C PHE A 4 15.47 -15.73 -11.38
N ILE A 5 16.06 -15.61 -10.17
CA ILE A 5 15.38 -15.01 -9.00
C ILE A 5 14.99 -13.56 -9.29
N LEU A 6 15.89 -12.77 -9.88
CA LEU A 6 15.61 -11.37 -10.24
C LEU A 6 14.50 -11.26 -11.29
N ASN A 7 14.43 -12.18 -12.25
CA ASN A 7 13.34 -12.24 -13.22
C ASN A 7 12.01 -12.59 -12.54
N LEU A 8 12.01 -13.59 -11.66
CA LEU A 8 10.83 -14.00 -10.91
C LEU A 8 10.26 -12.85 -10.06
N LEU A 9 11.13 -12.14 -9.33
CA LEU A 9 10.75 -10.94 -8.57
C LEU A 9 10.15 -9.85 -9.47
N THR A 10 10.70 -9.67 -10.66
CA THR A 10 10.18 -8.69 -11.63
C THR A 10 8.77 -9.06 -12.08
N VAL A 11 8.52 -10.36 -12.36
CA VAL A 11 7.23 -10.88 -12.80
C VAL A 11 6.18 -10.74 -11.69
N PHE A 12 6.50 -11.16 -10.46
CA PHE A 12 5.58 -11.01 -9.33
C PHE A 12 5.23 -9.54 -9.06
N ALA A 13 6.22 -8.64 -9.13
CA ALA A 13 5.96 -7.21 -9.00
C ALA A 13 5.06 -6.66 -10.12
N TRP A 14 5.17 -7.16 -11.35
CA TRP A 14 4.25 -6.81 -12.44
C TRP A 14 2.82 -7.27 -12.18
N ILE A 15 2.66 -8.55 -11.82
CA ILE A 15 1.35 -9.13 -11.51
C ILE A 15 0.67 -8.34 -10.39
N TYR A 16 1.41 -8.06 -9.32
CA TYR A 16 0.86 -7.31 -8.18
C TYR A 16 0.49 -5.87 -8.56
N GLN A 17 1.28 -5.19 -9.40
CA GLN A 17 0.92 -3.87 -9.90
C GLN A 17 -0.37 -3.85 -10.73
N ILE A 18 -0.62 -4.89 -11.53
CA ILE A 18 -1.87 -5.01 -12.29
C ILE A 18 -3.05 -5.06 -11.31
N PHE A 19 -2.95 -5.86 -10.24
CA PHE A 19 -3.97 -5.89 -9.20
C PHE A 19 -4.15 -4.54 -8.51
N CYS A 20 -3.07 -3.80 -8.21
CA CYS A 20 -3.16 -2.45 -7.66
C CYS A 20 -3.91 -1.50 -8.60
N VAL A 21 -3.62 -1.53 -9.90
CA VAL A 21 -4.28 -0.67 -10.89
C VAL A 21 -5.77 -1.00 -11.02
N ILE A 22 -6.12 -2.29 -11.09
CA ILE A 22 -7.52 -2.74 -11.09
C ILE A 22 -8.23 -2.25 -9.82
N GLY A 23 -7.60 -2.40 -8.65
CA GLY A 23 -8.13 -1.92 -7.38
C GLY A 23 -8.39 -0.42 -7.36
N ILE A 24 -7.46 0.39 -7.90
CA ILE A 24 -7.63 1.84 -8.02
C ILE A 24 -8.81 2.18 -8.93
N ILE A 25 -8.90 1.56 -10.11
CA ILE A 25 -10.00 1.80 -11.06
C ILE A 25 -11.35 1.45 -10.40
N MET A 26 -11.45 0.27 -9.80
CA MET A 26 -12.67 -0.16 -9.11
C MET A 26 -13.05 0.78 -7.96
N GLY A 27 -12.07 1.22 -7.16
CA GLY A 27 -12.29 2.19 -6.09
C GLY A 27 -12.82 3.52 -6.60
N ILE A 28 -12.22 4.08 -7.66
CA ILE A 28 -12.67 5.34 -8.29
C ILE A 28 -14.10 5.20 -8.83
N VAL A 29 -14.39 4.11 -9.53
CA VAL A 29 -15.73 3.84 -10.07
C VAL A 29 -16.76 3.73 -8.93
N MET A 30 -16.44 3.01 -7.85
CA MET A 30 -17.36 2.89 -6.71
C MET A 30 -17.59 4.24 -6.02
N ILE A 31 -16.55 5.04 -5.75
CA ILE A 31 -16.69 6.39 -5.18
C ILE A 31 -17.52 7.28 -6.11
N GLY A 32 -17.34 7.15 -7.42
CA GLY A 32 -18.05 7.93 -8.42
C GLY A 32 -19.52 7.54 -8.57
N VAL A 33 -19.87 6.26 -8.54
CA VAL A 33 -21.23 5.76 -8.81
C VAL A 33 -22.10 5.73 -7.55
N MET A 34 -21.52 5.40 -6.40
CA MET A 34 -22.27 5.17 -5.16
C MET A 34 -23.09 6.40 -4.71
N PRO A 35 -22.58 7.65 -4.72
CA PRO A 35 -23.36 8.83 -4.35
C PRO A 35 -24.53 9.12 -5.30
N PHE A 36 -24.41 8.75 -6.59
CA PHE A 36 -25.49 8.93 -7.57
C PHE A 36 -26.54 7.84 -7.44
N GLY A 37 -26.12 6.58 -7.24
CA GLY A 37 -27.05 5.47 -7.00
C GLY A 37 -27.92 5.72 -5.78
N LEU A 38 -27.36 6.30 -4.70
CA LEU A 38 -28.09 6.57 -3.46
C LEU A 38 -29.09 7.73 -3.54
N LYS A 39 -29.05 8.54 -4.61
CA LYS A 39 -30.12 9.50 -4.91
C LYS A 39 -31.38 8.80 -5.45
N ASN A 40 -31.24 7.58 -5.97
CA ASN A 40 -32.37 6.77 -6.39
C ASN A 40 -32.97 6.03 -5.16
N PRO A 41 -34.26 6.21 -4.85
CA PRO A 41 -34.90 5.63 -3.67
C PRO A 41 -34.93 4.10 -3.68
N ASP A 42 -35.06 3.46 -4.84
CA ASP A 42 -35.09 1.98 -4.95
C ASP A 42 -33.71 1.38 -4.68
N PHE A 43 -32.66 2.00 -5.23
CA PHE A 43 -31.29 1.60 -4.96
C PHE A 43 -30.92 1.83 -3.49
N ARG A 44 -31.35 2.95 -2.91
CA ARG A 44 -31.15 3.25 -1.49
C ARG A 44 -31.83 2.23 -0.58
N ALA A 45 -33.09 1.87 -0.85
CA ALA A 45 -33.80 0.84 -0.10
C ALA A 45 -33.13 -0.55 -0.23
N GLY A 46 -32.65 -0.90 -1.43
CA GLY A 46 -31.86 -2.11 -1.66
C GLY A 46 -30.52 -2.12 -0.91
N PHE A 47 -29.85 -0.97 -0.84
CA PHE A 47 -28.60 -0.82 -0.11
C PHE A 47 -28.79 -0.89 1.41
N GLU A 48 -29.80 -0.21 1.94
CA GLU A 48 -30.16 -0.21 3.37
C GLU A 48 -30.53 -1.62 3.85
N SER A 49 -31.35 -2.35 3.06
CA SER A 49 -31.75 -3.72 3.34
C SER A 49 -30.57 -4.70 3.23
N GLY A 50 -29.73 -4.58 2.20
CA GLY A 50 -28.54 -5.42 2.01
C GLY A 50 -27.45 -5.24 3.06
N ARG A 51 -27.34 -4.05 3.67
CA ARG A 51 -26.37 -3.76 4.76
C ARG A 51 -26.97 -3.90 6.16
N GLY A 52 -28.28 -4.17 6.27
CA GLY A 52 -28.98 -4.31 7.55
C GLY A 52 -28.98 -3.02 8.39
N ILE A 53 -28.95 -1.85 7.75
CA ILE A 53 -28.93 -0.55 8.42
C ILE A 53 -30.35 -0.26 8.93
N LYS A 54 -30.62 -0.54 10.20
CA LYS A 54 -31.86 -0.15 10.88
C LYS A 54 -31.57 1.04 11.82
N GLY A 55 -32.11 2.21 11.50
CA GLY A 55 -32.19 3.36 12.43
C GLY A 55 -30.95 4.26 12.56
N GLY A 56 -29.94 4.14 11.68
CA GLY A 56 -28.80 5.08 11.63
C GLY A 56 -28.87 6.03 10.43
N SER A 57 -28.18 7.18 10.48
CA SER A 57 -28.14 8.10 9.34
C SER A 57 -27.34 7.49 8.18
N VAL A 58 -28.01 7.33 7.04
CA VAL A 58 -27.44 6.79 5.80
C VAL A 58 -26.22 7.60 5.37
N ASP A 59 -26.23 8.91 5.61
CA ASP A 59 -25.14 9.82 5.29
C ASP A 59 -23.84 9.52 6.06
N SER A 60 -23.94 9.09 7.33
CA SER A 60 -22.77 8.68 8.12
C SER A 60 -22.15 7.38 7.57
N TYR A 61 -22.98 6.44 7.13
CA TYR A 61 -22.51 5.20 6.49
C TYR A 61 -21.86 5.44 5.13
N ILE A 62 -22.40 6.37 4.34
CA ILE A 62 -21.80 6.76 3.06
C ILE A 62 -20.43 7.39 3.30
N GLY A 63 -20.34 8.32 4.26
CA GLY A 63 -19.07 8.94 4.64
C GLY A 63 -18.02 7.90 5.02
N ALA A 64 -18.37 6.94 5.88
CA ALA A 64 -17.46 5.87 6.29
C ALA A 64 -17.01 5.00 5.11
N ILE A 65 -17.91 4.65 4.19
CA ILE A 65 -17.56 3.85 3.00
C ILE A 65 -16.66 4.62 2.05
N VAL A 66 -16.93 5.90 1.81
CA VAL A 66 -16.06 6.75 0.97
C VAL A 66 -14.67 6.84 1.57
N VAL A 67 -14.55 7.02 2.90
CA VAL A 67 -13.25 7.05 3.58
C VAL A 67 -12.49 5.73 3.42
N VAL A 68 -13.17 4.58 3.60
CA VAL A 68 -12.55 3.26 3.40
C VAL A 68 -12.14 3.03 1.94
N LEU A 69 -12.95 3.45 0.96
CA LEU A 69 -12.59 3.34 -0.46
C LEU A 69 -11.38 4.23 -0.80
N LEU A 70 -11.32 5.45 -0.25
CA LEU A 70 -10.17 6.34 -0.41
C LEU A 70 -8.91 5.74 0.23
N SER A 71 -8.99 5.13 1.41
CA SER A 71 -7.84 4.49 2.04
C SER A 71 -7.35 3.29 1.23
N MET A 72 -8.25 2.46 0.69
CA MET A 72 -7.90 1.36 -0.24
C MET A 72 -7.19 1.86 -1.51
N ILE A 73 -7.62 2.99 -2.08
CA ILE A 73 -6.95 3.61 -3.23
C ILE A 73 -5.53 4.05 -2.83
N MET A 74 -5.39 4.78 -1.72
CA MET A 74 -4.07 5.25 -1.26
C MET A 74 -3.11 4.08 -0.99
N MET A 75 -3.60 3.02 -0.36
CA MET A 75 -2.85 1.78 -0.13
C MET A 75 -2.40 1.13 -1.44
N SER A 76 -3.30 1.06 -2.42
CA SER A 76 -3.01 0.50 -3.75
C SER A 76 -1.96 1.34 -4.51
N VAL A 77 -2.00 2.66 -4.36
CA VAL A 77 -0.99 3.57 -4.93
C VAL A 77 0.37 3.36 -4.25
N ALA A 78 0.42 3.30 -2.92
CA ALA A 78 1.66 3.07 -2.19
C ALA A 78 2.27 1.69 -2.55
N ALA A 79 1.44 0.65 -2.57
CA ALA A 79 1.80 -0.70 -3.03
C ALA A 79 2.35 -0.71 -4.47
N PHE A 80 1.71 0.01 -5.39
CA PHE A 80 2.17 0.16 -6.77
C PHE A 80 3.56 0.79 -6.84
N LEU A 81 3.79 1.86 -6.06
CA LEU A 81 5.08 2.56 -5.98
C LEU A 81 6.17 1.67 -5.38
N ILE A 82 5.87 0.91 -4.33
CA ILE A 82 6.79 -0.07 -3.73
C ILE A 82 7.29 -1.05 -4.80
N CYS A 83 6.37 -1.67 -5.55
CA CYS A 83 6.74 -2.58 -6.63
C CYS A 83 7.51 -1.88 -7.75
N ARG A 84 7.15 -0.63 -8.08
CA ARG A 84 7.84 0.16 -9.11
C ARG A 84 9.31 0.36 -8.74
N TYR A 85 9.57 0.85 -7.53
CA TYR A 85 10.93 1.15 -7.07
C TYR A 85 11.76 -0.13 -6.88
N ALA A 86 11.16 -1.20 -6.33
CA ALA A 86 11.81 -2.50 -6.24
C ALA A 86 12.25 -3.02 -7.62
N ARG A 87 11.39 -2.93 -8.64
CA ARG A 87 11.78 -3.35 -10.01
C ARG A 87 12.88 -2.50 -10.62
N LEU A 88 12.92 -1.20 -10.35
CA LEU A 88 14.00 -0.33 -10.84
C LEU A 88 15.34 -0.69 -10.19
N ILE A 89 15.35 -0.99 -8.88
CA ILE A 89 16.53 -1.52 -8.20
C ILE A 89 16.94 -2.87 -8.81
N VAL A 90 15.99 -3.78 -9.02
CA VAL A 90 16.25 -5.08 -9.68
C VAL A 90 16.82 -4.90 -11.10
N LYS A 91 16.34 -3.91 -11.86
CA LYS A 91 16.88 -3.57 -13.18
C LYS A 91 18.35 -3.14 -13.07
N ASN A 92 18.66 -2.25 -12.14
CA ASN A 92 20.03 -1.76 -11.92
C ASN A 92 20.96 -2.90 -11.48
N ILE A 93 20.50 -3.79 -10.60
CA ILE A 93 21.23 -5.01 -10.19
C ILE A 93 21.52 -5.92 -11.39
N LYS A 94 20.59 -6.07 -12.34
CA LYS A 94 20.82 -6.85 -13.57
C LYS A 94 21.84 -6.20 -14.51
N GLN A 95 21.99 -4.88 -14.43
CA GLN A 95 22.98 -4.09 -15.17
C GLN A 95 24.29 -3.93 -14.38
N GLU A 96 24.44 -4.65 -13.26
CA GLU A 96 25.63 -4.60 -12.40
C GLU A 96 25.91 -3.22 -11.79
N VAL A 97 24.90 -2.35 -11.76
CA VAL A 97 24.93 -1.07 -11.05
C VAL A 97 24.42 -1.30 -9.64
N TYR A 98 25.34 -1.44 -8.69
CA TYR A 98 25.04 -1.73 -7.29
C TYR A 98 25.06 -0.44 -6.45
N PHE A 99 26.23 0.05 -6.06
CA PHE A 99 26.37 1.26 -5.23
C PHE A 99 26.41 2.50 -6.11
N ALA A 100 25.26 3.13 -6.32
CA ALA A 100 25.11 4.35 -7.10
C ALA A 100 24.01 5.23 -6.51
N ASP A 101 24.12 6.55 -6.68
CA ASP A 101 23.13 7.52 -6.22
C ASP A 101 21.71 7.20 -6.71
N SER A 102 21.61 6.66 -7.93
CA SER A 102 20.35 6.23 -8.52
C SER A 102 19.66 5.16 -7.65
N ASN A 103 20.41 4.16 -7.17
CA ASN A 103 19.89 3.12 -6.28
C ASN A 103 19.62 3.63 -4.88
N LEU A 104 20.46 4.51 -4.33
CA LEU A 104 20.22 5.13 -3.03
C LEU A 104 18.92 5.94 -3.04
N ASN A 105 18.68 6.72 -4.10
CA ASN A 105 17.45 7.49 -4.26
C ASN A 105 16.22 6.57 -4.44
N LEU A 106 16.35 5.49 -5.22
CA LEU A 106 15.27 4.49 -5.34
C LEU A 106 14.95 3.82 -4.00
N LEU A 107 15.97 3.49 -3.21
CA LEU A 107 15.82 2.89 -1.88
C LEU A 107 15.16 3.87 -0.91
N LYS A 108 15.52 5.16 -0.95
CA LYS A 108 14.84 6.21 -0.19
C LYS A 108 13.37 6.34 -0.58
N LYS A 109 13.04 6.34 -1.87
CA LYS A 109 11.65 6.39 -2.37
C LYS A 109 10.85 5.14 -1.98
N LEU A 110 11.48 3.97 -2.01
CA LEU A 110 10.92 2.72 -1.54
C LEU A 110 10.59 2.81 -0.04
N LEU A 111 11.52 3.28 0.79
CA LEU A 111 11.33 3.48 2.22
C LEU A 111 10.15 4.41 2.52
N ILE A 112 10.06 5.55 1.83
CA ILE A 112 8.94 6.50 1.99
C ILE A 112 7.61 5.85 1.59
N SER A 113 7.58 5.07 0.51
CA SER A 113 6.36 4.39 0.05
C SER A 113 5.88 3.33 1.06
N VAL A 114 6.82 2.57 1.62
CA VAL A 114 6.53 1.59 2.69
C VAL A 114 6.03 2.31 3.95
N ALA A 115 6.67 3.42 4.34
CA ALA A 115 6.22 4.21 5.48
C ALA A 115 4.79 4.73 5.28
N GLY A 116 4.48 5.25 4.09
CA GLY A 116 3.14 5.70 3.73
C GLY A 116 2.10 4.57 3.83
N TYR A 117 2.41 3.40 3.26
CA TYR A 117 1.55 2.21 3.36
C TYR A 117 1.31 1.79 4.82
N THR A 118 2.36 1.75 5.64
CA THR A 118 2.26 1.37 7.05
C THR A 118 1.42 2.38 7.85
N ILE A 119 1.60 3.68 7.63
CA ILE A 119 0.81 4.72 8.31
C ILE A 119 -0.68 4.58 7.94
N ILE A 120 -1.01 4.43 6.67
CA ILE A 120 -2.42 4.26 6.23
C ILE A 120 -3.00 2.98 6.85
N SER A 121 -2.24 1.89 6.89
CA SER A 121 -2.66 0.64 7.54
C SER A 121 -2.98 0.82 9.03
N ILE A 122 -2.19 1.62 9.74
CA ILE A 122 -2.42 1.94 11.17
C ILE A 122 -3.70 2.75 11.31
N VAL A 123 -3.90 3.76 10.46
CA VAL A 123 -5.12 4.58 10.47
C VAL A 123 -6.35 3.74 10.21
N ASP A 124 -6.31 2.87 9.19
CA ASP A 124 -7.40 1.92 8.89
C ASP A 124 -7.67 1.00 10.07
N PHE A 125 -6.62 0.44 10.70
CA PHE A 125 -6.78 -0.41 11.88
C PHE A 125 -7.46 0.31 13.04
N ILE A 126 -7.05 1.54 13.35
CA ILE A 126 -7.67 2.36 14.41
C ILE A 126 -9.14 2.63 14.06
N MET A 127 -9.43 3.05 12.82
CA MET A 127 -10.79 3.33 12.37
C MET A 127 -11.70 2.09 12.49
N LEU A 128 -11.21 0.92 12.11
CA LEU A 128 -11.92 -0.36 12.23
C LEU A 128 -12.21 -0.73 13.70
N MET A 129 -11.27 -0.47 14.60
CA MET A 129 -11.44 -0.71 16.04
C MET A 129 -12.40 0.29 16.69
N THR A 130 -12.44 1.55 16.26
CA THR A 130 -13.39 2.54 16.78
C THR A 130 -14.83 2.23 16.30
N HIS A 131 -15.00 1.68 15.10
CA HIS A 131 -16.31 1.28 14.55
C HIS A 131 -16.57 -0.24 14.66
N ARG A 132 -15.96 -0.91 15.64
CA ARG A 132 -15.90 -2.37 15.80
C ARG A 132 -17.27 -3.08 15.78
N ALA A 133 -18.31 -2.49 16.36
CA ALA A 133 -19.66 -3.08 16.34
C ALA A 133 -20.26 -3.17 14.93
N TRP A 134 -19.85 -2.27 14.02
CA TRP A 134 -20.28 -2.26 12.62
C TRP A 134 -19.51 -3.26 11.76
N PHE A 135 -18.20 -3.39 11.98
CA PHE A 135 -17.35 -4.29 11.20
C PHE A 135 -17.46 -5.76 11.63
N ILE A 136 -17.55 -6.07 12.93
CA ILE A 136 -17.61 -7.46 13.43
C ILE A 136 -18.86 -8.21 12.94
N LYS A 137 -19.99 -7.52 12.76
CA LYS A 137 -21.23 -8.16 12.26
C LYS A 137 -21.08 -8.74 10.85
N ASN A 138 -20.10 -8.25 10.07
CA ASN A 138 -19.83 -8.67 8.69
C ASN A 138 -18.43 -9.28 8.50
N ALA A 139 -17.61 -9.38 9.55
CA ALA A 139 -16.22 -9.82 9.45
C ALA A 139 -15.91 -10.84 10.55
N ASN A 140 -16.11 -12.13 10.25
CA ASN A 140 -15.48 -13.19 11.01
C ASN A 140 -13.95 -13.07 10.84
N ASN A 141 -13.24 -12.72 11.91
CA ASN A 141 -11.77 -12.81 12.06
C ASN A 141 -10.87 -11.99 11.12
N VAL A 142 -11.31 -10.86 10.55
CA VAL A 142 -10.58 -10.26 9.42
C VAL A 142 -9.31 -9.47 9.78
N LEU A 143 -9.11 -8.91 10.97
CA LEU A 143 -7.92 -8.06 11.22
C LEU A 143 -7.26 -8.32 12.57
N TYR A 144 -6.37 -9.31 12.58
CA TYR A 144 -5.32 -9.41 13.59
C TYR A 144 -4.27 -8.30 13.34
N PRO A 145 -3.63 -7.74 14.38
CA PRO A 145 -2.59 -6.68 14.26
C PRO A 145 -1.30 -7.11 13.53
N SER A 146 -1.24 -8.31 12.92
CA SER A 146 -0.06 -8.83 12.24
C SER A 146 0.40 -7.91 11.10
N GLY A 147 -0.51 -7.26 10.37
CA GLY A 147 -0.15 -6.34 9.28
C GLY A 147 0.61 -5.09 9.73
N VAL A 148 0.24 -4.52 10.88
CA VAL A 148 0.89 -3.30 11.41
C VAL A 148 2.26 -3.63 11.99
N THR A 149 2.35 -4.67 12.84
CA THR A 149 3.62 -5.06 13.45
C THR A 149 4.63 -5.52 12.39
N THR A 150 4.19 -6.30 11.39
CA THR A 150 5.06 -6.70 10.27
C THR A 150 5.47 -5.52 9.41
N GLY A 151 4.58 -4.54 9.17
CA GLY A 151 4.90 -3.32 8.44
C GLY A 151 5.97 -2.46 9.12
N LEU A 152 5.88 -2.30 10.45
CA LEU A 152 6.89 -1.58 11.24
C LEU A 152 8.23 -2.30 11.28
N LEU A 153 8.23 -3.62 11.49
CA LEU A 153 9.45 -4.43 11.44
C LEU A 153 10.11 -4.37 10.05
N PHE A 154 9.31 -4.46 8.99
CA PHE A 154 9.80 -4.35 7.63
C PHE A 154 10.40 -2.96 7.35
N LEU A 155 9.76 -1.89 7.85
CA LEU A 155 10.30 -0.53 7.75
C LEU A 155 11.64 -0.39 8.48
N ALA A 156 11.77 -0.97 9.68
CA ALA A 156 13.02 -0.96 10.43
C ALA A 156 14.15 -1.70 9.68
N VAL A 157 13.87 -2.89 9.16
CA VAL A 157 14.84 -3.66 8.36
C VAL A 157 15.24 -2.88 7.10
N LEU A 158 14.27 -2.31 6.38
CA LEU A 158 14.53 -1.55 5.16
C LEU A 158 15.34 -0.27 5.45
N TYR A 159 15.11 0.38 6.60
CA TYR A 159 15.89 1.53 7.03
C TYR A 159 17.34 1.15 7.33
N VAL A 160 17.58 0.01 7.99
CA VAL A 160 18.95 -0.51 8.19
C VAL A 160 19.64 -0.76 6.85
N VAL A 161 18.95 -1.39 5.88
CA VAL A 161 19.48 -1.59 4.52
C VAL A 161 19.84 -0.25 3.86
N TYR A 162 18.99 0.76 4.01
CA TYR A 162 19.27 2.12 3.53
C TYR A 162 20.53 2.73 4.14
N LEU A 163 20.72 2.60 5.46
CA LEU A 163 21.92 3.11 6.12
C LEU A 163 23.18 2.39 5.64
N VAL A 164 23.15 1.05 5.55
CA VAL A 164 24.27 0.26 5.03
C VAL A 164 24.64 0.71 3.61
N PHE A 165 23.64 0.93 2.76
CA PHE A 165 23.88 1.41 1.39
C PHE A 165 24.52 2.80 1.36
N LYS A 166 23.99 3.73 2.16
CA LYS A 166 24.47 5.11 2.25
C LYS A 166 25.91 5.18 2.73
N TYR A 167 26.24 4.46 3.81
CA TYR A 167 27.60 4.45 4.34
C TYR A 167 28.56 3.66 3.46
N GLY A 168 28.10 2.59 2.80
CA GLY A 168 28.89 1.85 1.82
C GLY A 168 29.33 2.72 0.64
N MET A 169 28.43 3.57 0.11
CA MET A 169 28.78 4.54 -0.94
C MET A 169 29.83 5.55 -0.45
N LYS A 170 29.65 6.10 0.75
CA LYS A 170 30.62 7.06 1.32
C LYS A 170 32.02 6.46 1.44
N VAL A 171 32.13 5.19 1.88
CA VAL A 171 33.42 4.50 1.98
C VAL A 171 34.08 4.31 0.60
N GLN A 172 33.29 4.07 -0.46
CA GLN A 172 33.81 3.99 -1.82
C GLN A 172 34.32 5.36 -2.31
N GLU A 173 33.57 6.43 -2.09
CA GLU A 173 33.99 7.79 -2.43
C GLU A 173 35.28 8.19 -1.70
N ASP A 174 35.37 7.89 -0.40
CA ASP A 174 36.56 8.15 0.40
C ASP A 174 37.77 7.36 -0.14
N ALA A 175 37.58 6.09 -0.52
CA ALA A 175 38.64 5.25 -1.10
C ALA A 175 39.10 5.74 -2.49
N ASP A 176 38.15 6.12 -3.35
CA ASP A 176 38.43 6.63 -4.69
C ASP A 176 39.10 8.01 -4.66
N SER A 177 38.93 8.79 -3.57
CA SER A 177 39.58 10.09 -3.40
C SER A 177 41.05 10.03 -2.93
N ILE A 178 41.50 8.87 -2.43
CA ILE A 178 42.85 8.65 -1.91
C ILE A 178 43.83 8.17 -3.00
N ILE A 179 43.30 7.61 -4.10
CA ILE A 179 44.07 7.10 -5.27
C ILE A 179 44.25 8.23 -6.29
#